data_AF-A0A379VZ32-F1
#
_entry.id   AF-A0A379VZ32-F1
#
_cell.length_a   1.000
_cell.length_b   1.000
_cell.length_c   1.000
_cell.angle_alpha   90.00
_cell.angle_beta   90.00
_cell.angle_gamma   90.00
#
_symmetry.space_group_name_H-M   'P 1'
#
loop_
_entity.id
_entity.type
_entity.pdbx_description
1 polymer ?
#
loop_
_entity_poly.entity_id
_entity_poly.type
_entity_poly.pdbx_seq_one_letter_code
_entity_poly.pdbx_strand_id
1 'polypeptide(L)'
;MNQSVLQQVRQLVGLMERAGDGMDAPAVANREILFMQLLVLLRRSSLMEGATNNDAKLNQLMAWLEDHFAEEVCWEAVAEQFSLSLRTLHRQLKQHTGLTPQRYLNRLRLIKARIYCAIAIIA
;
A
#
# COMPACT_ATOMS: atom_id res chain seq x y z
N MET A 1 5.06 -9.08 8.06
CA MET A 1 6.00 -8.82 9.16
C MET A 1 7.43 -8.81 8.63
N ASN A 2 8.06 -7.64 8.54
CA ASN A 2 9.44 -7.51 8.06
C ASN A 2 10.43 -8.13 9.07
N GLN A 3 11.37 -8.97 8.63
CA GLN A 3 12.33 -9.66 9.53
C GLN A 3 13.19 -8.67 10.35
N SER A 4 13.52 -7.52 9.76
CA SER A 4 14.27 -6.46 10.45
C SER A 4 13.48 -5.80 11.58
N VAL A 5 12.16 -5.63 11.42
CA VAL A 5 11.28 -5.06 12.44
C VAL A 5 11.17 -6.02 13.63
N LEU A 6 11.02 -7.33 13.38
CA LEU A 6 10.99 -8.34 14.45
C LEU A 6 12.30 -8.36 15.26
N GLN A 7 13.45 -8.20 14.60
CA GLN A 7 14.73 -8.11 15.28
C GLN A 7 14.82 -6.85 16.15
N GLN A 8 14.38 -5.69 15.65
CA GLN A 8 14.36 -4.44 16.40
C GLN A 8 13.40 -4.49 17.60
N VAL A 9 12.21 -5.09 17.43
CA VAL A 9 11.26 -5.33 18.53
C VAL A 9 11.90 -6.19 19.62
N ARG A 10 12.56 -7.30 19.26
CA ARG A 10 13.27 -8.16 20.23
C ARG A 10 14.35 -7.41 21.00
N GLN A 11 15.10 -6.53 20.33
CA GLN A 11 16.12 -5.73 21.00
C GLN A 11 15.52 -4.73 21.98
N LEU A 12 14.47 -3.99 21.59
CA LEU A 12 13.79 -3.05 22.47
C LEU A 12 13.18 -3.73 23.69
N VAL A 13 12.55 -4.90 23.51
CA VAL A 13 12.00 -5.69 24.62
C VAL A 13 13.10 -6.13 25.58
N GLY A 14 14.22 -6.66 25.08
CA GLY A 14 15.35 -7.04 25.93
C GLY A 14 15.99 -5.87 26.69
N LEU A 15 15.97 -4.65 26.12
CA LEU A 15 16.42 -3.44 26.82
C LEU A 15 15.42 -3.01 27.91
N MET A 16 14.11 -3.14 27.66
CA MET A 16 13.08 -2.85 28.66
C MET A 16 13.14 -3.81 29.84
N GLU A 17 13.37 -5.10 29.60
CA GLU A 17 13.51 -6.12 30.66
C GLU A 17 14.70 -5.80 31.57
N ARG A 18 15.85 -5.41 31.00
CA ARG A 18 17.04 -5.02 31.77
C ARG A 18 16.88 -3.72 32.55
N ALA A 19 16.07 -2.80 32.03
CA ALA A 19 15.75 -1.55 32.72
C ALA A 19 14.68 -1.73 33.83
N GLY A 20 14.00 -2.87 33.88
CA GLY A 20 12.89 -3.14 34.80
C GLY A 20 13.30 -3.41 36.25
N ASP A 21 14.57 -3.67 36.53
CA ASP A 21 15.08 -3.96 37.87
C ASP A 21 15.29 -2.68 38.74
N GLY A 22 15.39 -1.51 38.11
CA GLY A 22 15.53 -0.23 38.82
C GLY A 22 14.18 0.42 39.11
N MET A 23 13.88 0.68 40.39
CA MET A 23 12.72 1.49 40.82
C MET A 23 13.02 2.99 40.87
N ASP A 24 14.21 3.41 40.48
CA ASP A 24 14.63 4.81 40.48
C ASP A 24 14.01 5.58 39.30
N ALA A 25 13.73 6.86 39.52
CA ALA A 25 13.11 7.75 38.54
C ALA A 25 13.74 7.71 37.13
N PRO A 26 15.09 7.67 36.95
CA PRO A 26 15.67 7.57 35.60
C PRO A 26 15.44 6.20 34.94
N ALA A 27 15.37 5.09 35.69
CA ALA A 27 15.06 3.78 35.12
C ALA A 27 13.61 3.72 34.62
N VAL A 28 12.67 4.31 35.38
CA VAL A 28 11.27 4.44 34.97
C VAL A 28 11.15 5.27 33.70
N ALA A 29 11.78 6.45 33.64
CA ALA A 29 11.77 7.31 32.46
C ALA A 29 12.38 6.61 31.22
N ASN A 30 13.48 5.87 31.41
CA ASN A 30 14.11 5.12 30.33
C ASN A 30 13.18 4.02 29.78
N ARG A 31 12.47 3.31 30.66
CA ARG A 31 11.47 2.30 30.25
C ARG A 31 10.33 2.92 29.44
N GLU A 32 9.83 4.08 29.84
CA GLU A 32 8.79 4.81 29.10
C GLU A 32 9.26 5.24 27.71
N ILE A 33 10.50 5.72 27.58
CA ILE A 33 11.09 6.08 26.28
C ILE A 33 11.19 4.85 25.38
N LEU A 34 11.69 3.73 25.88
CA LEU A 34 11.81 2.48 25.12
C LEU A 34 10.43 1.97 24.68
N PHE A 35 9.41 2.09 25.54
CA PHE A 35 8.03 1.75 25.21
C PHE A 35 7.47 2.64 24.09
N MET A 36 7.68 3.95 24.17
CA MET A 36 7.27 4.89 23.11
C MET A 36 7.97 4.58 21.78
N GLN A 37 9.26 4.22 21.80
CA GLN A 37 9.99 3.80 20.59
C GLN A 37 9.39 2.53 19.98
N LEU A 38 9.04 1.54 20.81
CA LEU A 38 8.37 0.32 20.35
C LEU A 38 7.02 0.64 19.68
N LEU A 39 6.19 1.49 20.29
CA LEU A 39 4.90 1.88 19.71
C LEU A 39 5.07 2.57 18.35
N VAL A 40 6.04 3.49 18.24
CA VAL A 40 6.33 4.19 16.97
C VAL A 40 6.80 3.21 15.90
N LEU A 41 7.68 2.26 16.25
CA LEU A 41 8.17 1.24 15.33
C LEU A 41 7.02 0.37 14.78
N LEU A 42 6.16 -0.15 15.67
CA LEU A 42 5.03 -0.99 15.30
C LEU A 42 4.04 -0.23 14.41
N ARG A 43 3.71 1.02 14.76
CA ARG A 43 2.84 1.87 13.96
C ARG A 43 3.39 2.11 12.56
N ARG A 44 4.69 2.43 12.44
CA ARG A 44 5.35 2.64 11.14
C ARG A 44 5.34 1.37 10.30
N SER A 45 5.66 0.22 10.89
CA SER A 45 5.64 -1.07 10.20
C SER A 45 4.24 -1.41 9.69
N SER A 46 3.20 -1.24 10.53
CA SER A 46 1.81 -1.50 10.14
C SER A 46 1.35 -0.61 8.98
N LEU A 47 1.70 0.67 8.99
CA LEU A 47 1.38 1.58 7.89
C LEU A 47 2.08 1.18 6.58
N MET A 48 3.35 0.73 6.68
CA MET A 48 4.11 0.30 5.51
C MET A 48 3.57 -1.01 4.92
N GLU A 49 3.20 -1.97 5.76
CA GLU A 49 2.53 -3.21 5.33
C GLU A 49 1.15 -2.94 4.69
N GLY A 50 0.40 -1.99 5.24
CA GLY A 50 -0.85 -1.54 4.63
C GLY A 50 -0.63 -0.90 3.25
N ALA A 51 0.43 -0.11 3.09
CA ALA A 51 0.78 0.50 1.81
C ALA A 51 1.19 -0.55 0.77
N THR A 52 2.07 -1.49 1.13
CA THR A 52 2.51 -2.56 0.20
C THR A 52 1.35 -3.46 -0.22
N ASN A 53 0.44 -3.80 0.72
CA ASN A 53 -0.76 -4.56 0.40
C ASN A 53 -1.69 -3.80 -0.57
N ASN A 54 -1.87 -2.50 -0.36
CA ASN A 54 -2.67 -1.68 -1.26
C ASN A 54 -2.02 -1.55 -2.64
N ASP A 55 -0.70 -1.45 -2.73
CA ASP A 55 0.02 -1.43 -4.01
C ASP A 55 -0.13 -2.77 -4.76
N ALA A 56 -0.09 -3.90 -4.05
CA ALA A 56 -0.36 -5.21 -4.65
C ALA A 56 -1.79 -5.31 -5.22
N LYS A 57 -2.79 -4.84 -4.45
CA LYS A 57 -4.19 -4.75 -4.91
C LYS A 57 -4.34 -3.82 -6.12
N LEU A 58 -3.64 -2.69 -6.13
CA LEU A 58 -3.65 -1.77 -7.26
C LEU A 58 -3.10 -2.43 -8.52
N ASN A 59 -2.00 -3.17 -8.42
CA ASN A 59 -1.44 -3.89 -9.57
C ASN A 59 -2.42 -4.93 -10.13
N GLN A 60 -3.12 -5.66 -9.26
CA GLN A 60 -4.18 -6.59 -9.69
C GLN A 60 -5.34 -5.87 -10.38
N LEU A 61 -5.75 -4.71 -9.84
CA LEU A 61 -6.78 -3.87 -10.44
C LEU A 61 -6.35 -3.37 -11.82
N MET A 62 -5.11 -2.90 -11.97
CA MET A 62 -4.61 -2.43 -13.27
C MET A 62 -4.59 -3.56 -14.30
N ALA A 63 -4.17 -4.77 -13.90
CA ALA A 63 -4.24 -5.95 -14.77
C ALA A 63 -5.69 -6.27 -15.19
N TRP A 64 -6.64 -6.26 -14.25
CA TRP A 64 -8.06 -6.47 -14.55
C TRP A 64 -8.62 -5.42 -15.52
N LEU A 65 -8.22 -4.15 -15.36
CA LEU A 65 -8.60 -3.08 -16.29
C LEU A 65 -8.10 -3.34 -17.72
N GLU A 66 -6.95 -3.98 -17.91
CA GLU A 66 -6.45 -4.32 -19.25
C GLU A 66 -7.31 -5.33 -20.01
N ASP A 67 -8.07 -6.14 -19.29
CA ASP A 67 -9.00 -7.12 -19.85
C ASP A 67 -10.42 -6.55 -20.00
N HIS A 68 -10.85 -5.68 -19.08
CA HIS A 68 -12.23 -5.16 -19.00
C HIS A 68 -12.36 -3.69 -19.47
N PHE A 69 -11.32 -3.12 -20.11
CA PHE A 69 -11.31 -1.70 -20.51
C PHE A 69 -12.46 -1.30 -21.44
N ALA A 70 -13.05 -2.25 -22.18
CA ALA A 70 -14.12 -1.99 -23.14
C ALA A 70 -15.50 -1.81 -22.47
N GLU A 71 -15.65 -2.26 -21.23
CA GLU A 71 -16.91 -2.21 -20.48
C GLU A 71 -17.11 -0.85 -19.80
N GLU A 72 -18.33 -0.60 -19.33
CA GLU A 72 -18.62 0.57 -18.50
C GLU A 72 -18.05 0.35 -17.09
N VAL A 73 -17.06 1.17 -16.71
CA VAL A 73 -16.34 1.04 -15.44
C VAL A 73 -16.94 1.97 -14.40
N CYS A 74 -17.60 1.40 -13.38
CA CYS A 74 -17.98 2.10 -12.16
C CYS A 74 -16.82 2.02 -11.14
N TRP A 75 -16.15 3.14 -10.87
CA TRP A 75 -14.96 3.17 -10.02
C TRP A 75 -15.26 2.80 -8.56
N GLU A 76 -16.47 3.10 -8.07
CA GLU A 76 -16.95 2.71 -6.76
C GLU A 76 -17.01 1.19 -6.62
N ALA A 77 -17.65 0.51 -7.57
CA ALA A 77 -17.79 -0.94 -7.58
C ALA A 77 -16.42 -1.64 -7.74
N VAL A 78 -15.56 -1.12 -8.61
CA VAL A 78 -14.19 -1.64 -8.77
C VAL A 78 -13.37 -1.45 -7.49
N ALA A 79 -13.48 -0.30 -6.83
CA ALA A 79 -12.79 -0.09 -5.56
C ALA A 79 -13.20 -1.12 -4.50
N GLU A 80 -14.51 -1.39 -4.40
CA GLU A 80 -15.06 -2.40 -3.50
C GLU A 80 -14.58 -3.81 -3.84
N GLN A 81 -14.59 -4.19 -5.12
CA GLN A 81 -14.12 -5.49 -5.61
C GLN A 81 -12.68 -5.79 -5.19
N PHE A 82 -11.79 -4.79 -5.24
CA PHE A 82 -10.38 -4.94 -4.84
C PHE A 82 -10.13 -4.59 -3.37
N SER A 83 -11.19 -4.40 -2.57
CA SER A 83 -11.11 -4.03 -1.15
C SER A 83 -10.21 -2.80 -0.93
N LEU A 84 -10.40 -1.77 -1.76
CA LEU A 84 -9.77 -0.46 -1.68
C LEU A 84 -10.86 0.60 -1.46
N SER A 85 -10.54 1.66 -0.72
CA SER A 85 -11.42 2.84 -0.76
C SER A 85 -11.26 3.57 -2.09
N LEU A 86 -12.32 4.19 -2.60
CA LEU A 86 -12.27 4.99 -3.84
C LEU A 86 -11.16 6.05 -3.78
N ARG A 87 -11.00 6.71 -2.62
CA ARG A 87 -9.94 7.69 -2.38
C ARG A 87 -8.54 7.07 -2.50
N THR A 88 -8.34 5.88 -1.92
CA THR A 88 -7.07 5.15 -1.99
C THR A 88 -6.75 4.77 -3.43
N LEU A 89 -7.72 4.20 -4.15
CA LEU A 89 -7.59 3.85 -5.57
C LEU A 89 -7.18 5.07 -6.40
N HIS A 90 -7.94 6.18 -6.30
CA HIS A 90 -7.65 7.40 -7.05
C HIS A 90 -6.25 7.94 -6.77
N ARG A 91 -5.87 7.99 -5.49
CA ARG A 91 -4.56 8.48 -5.07
C ARG A 91 -3.44 7.59 -5.59
N GLN A 92 -3.52 6.29 -5.35
CA GLN A 92 -2.46 5.35 -5.73
C GLN A 92 -2.33 5.23 -7.24
N LEU A 93 -3.44 5.12 -7.98
CA LEU A 93 -3.39 5.07 -9.45
C LEU A 93 -2.74 6.33 -10.02
N LYS A 94 -3.06 7.51 -9.49
CA LYS A 94 -2.40 8.76 -9.88
C LYS A 94 -0.92 8.80 -9.49
N GLN A 95 -0.54 8.25 -8.35
CA GLN A 95 0.86 8.18 -7.92
C GLN A 95 1.69 7.23 -8.82
N HIS A 96 1.13 6.08 -9.18
CA HIS A 96 1.82 5.07 -10.01
C HIS A 96 1.85 5.42 -11.50
N THR A 97 0.75 5.96 -12.04
CA THR A 97 0.62 6.21 -13.50
C THR A 97 0.81 7.68 -13.90
N GLY A 98 0.78 8.60 -12.93
CA GLY A 98 0.72 10.06 -13.17
C GLY A 98 -0.63 10.58 -13.68
N LEU A 99 -1.62 9.71 -13.88
CA LEU A 99 -2.91 10.04 -14.51
C LEU A 99 -4.07 9.83 -13.54
N THR A 100 -5.18 10.54 -13.73
CA THR A 100 -6.44 10.22 -13.02
C THR A 100 -7.00 8.88 -13.54
N PRO A 101 -7.77 8.12 -12.73
CA PRO A 101 -8.32 6.83 -13.15
C PRO A 101 -9.06 6.88 -14.49
N GLN A 102 -9.95 7.86 -14.65
CA GLN A 102 -10.67 8.06 -15.90
C GLN A 102 -9.75 8.33 -17.09
N ARG A 103 -8.69 9.13 -16.91
CA ARG A 103 -7.75 9.47 -17.97
C ARG A 103 -6.87 8.28 -18.33
N TYR A 104 -6.50 7.44 -17.35
CA TYR A 104 -5.80 6.18 -17.58
C TYR A 104 -6.67 5.21 -18.38
N LEU A 105 -7.93 4.99 -17.98
CA LEU A 105 -8.87 4.14 -18.70
C LEU A 105 -9.08 4.60 -20.16
N ASN A 106 -9.28 5.90 -20.37
CA ASN A 106 -9.41 6.45 -21.72
C ASN A 106 -8.15 6.24 -22.56
N ARG A 107 -6.96 6.41 -21.97
CA ARG A 107 -5.68 6.16 -22.65
C ARG A 107 -5.54 4.68 -23.02
N LEU A 108 -5.93 3.78 -22.12
CA LEU A 108 -5.93 2.34 -22.35
C LEU A 108 -6.85 1.96 -23.53
N ARG A 109 -8.08 2.49 -23.54
CA ARG A 109 -9.03 2.35 -24.67
C ARG A 109 -8.44 2.82 -25.99
N LEU A 110 -7.81 3.99 -26.02
CA LEU A 110 -7.17 4.54 -27.23
C LEU A 110 -6.00 3.68 -27.73
N ILE A 111 -5.15 3.20 -26.83
CA ILE A 111 -4.01 2.34 -27.17
C ILE A 111 -4.52 1.03 -27.78
N LYS A 112 -5.47 0.37 -27.11
CA LYS A 112 -6.05 -0.89 -27.60
C LYS A 112 -6.76 -0.68 -28.93
N ALA A 113 -7.57 0.36 -29.09
CA ALA A 113 -8.22 0.70 -30.37
C ALA A 113 -7.21 0.89 -31.51
N ARG A 114 -6.08 1.55 -31.25
CA ARG A 114 -5.01 1.70 -32.25
C ARG A 114 -4.38 0.36 -32.63
N ILE A 115 -4.17 -0.53 -31.66
CA ILE A 115 -3.63 -1.87 -31.90
C ILE A 115 -4.60 -2.70 -32.75
N TYR A 116 -5.89 -2.72 -32.40
CA TYR A 116 -6.90 -3.44 -33.19
C TYR A 116 -7.04 -2.89 -34.62
N CYS A 117 -6.99 -1.56 -34.78
CA CYS A 117 -7.02 -0.94 -36.11
C CYS A 117 -5.78 -1.32 -36.93
N ALA A 118 -4.59 -1.33 -36.32
CA ALA A 118 -3.36 -1.72 -37.01
C ALA A 118 -3.34 -3.21 -37.41
N ILE A 119 -3.89 -4.10 -36.57
CA ILE A 119 -3.99 -5.53 -36.88
C ILE A 119 -5.00 -5.78 -38.01
N ALA A 120 -6.15 -5.07 -38.01
CA ALA A 120 -7.16 -5.18 -39.05
C ALA A 120 -6.74 -4.62 -40.43
N ILE A 121 -5.64 -3.87 -40.50
CA ILE A 121 -5.06 -3.37 -41.77
C ILE A 121 -4.01 -4.34 -42.34
N ILE A 122 -3.49 -5.27 -41.53
CA ILE A 122 -2.44 -6.23 -41.91
C ILE A 122 -3.02 -7.63 -42.21
N ALA A 123 -4.26 -7.91 -41.77
CA ALA A 123 -5.01 -9.13 -42.09
C ALA A 123 -5.96 -8.89 -43.28
#